data_AF-A0A8C4K3X1-F1
#
_entry.id   AF-A0A8C4K3X1-F1
#
_cell.length_a   1.000
_cell.length_b   1.000
_cell.length_c   1.000
_cell.angle_alpha   90.00
_cell.angle_beta   90.00
_cell.angle_gamma   90.00
#
_symmetry.space_group_name_H-M   'P 1'
#
loop_
_entity.id
_entity.type
_entity.pdbx_description
1 polymer ?
#
loop_
_entity_poly.entity_id
_entity_poly.type
_entity_poly.pdbx_seq_one_letter_code
_entity_poly.pdbx_strand_id
1 'polypeptide(L)' 'MKILCFLFALLFVVFHGAAGFTRSPRVSLRCGYRGTFCTPGKCPRGNSYLGICPYGHSCCRWL' A
#
# COMPACT_ATOMS: atom_id res chain seq x y z
N MET A 1 -28.08 34.64 -0.23
CA MET A 1 -27.74 33.27 0.22
C MET A 1 -27.41 32.36 -0.98
N LYS A 2 -26.44 32.75 -1.83
CA LYS A 2 -26.07 31.98 -3.02
C LYS A 2 -24.55 31.78 -3.13
N ILE A 3 -23.79 32.79 -2.70
CA ILE A 3 -22.32 32.77 -2.59
C ILE A 3 -21.81 31.65 -1.68
N LEU A 4 -22.48 31.40 -0.54
CA LEU A 4 -22.10 30.32 0.37
C LEU A 4 -22.15 28.95 -0.32
N CYS A 5 -23.17 28.70 -1.14
CA CYS A 5 -23.33 27.44 -1.87
C CYS A 5 -22.20 27.23 -2.89
N PHE A 6 -21.78 28.29 -3.60
CA PHE A 6 -20.63 28.22 -4.50
C PHE A 6 -19.32 27.96 -3.76
N LEU A 7 -19.17 28.56 -2.58
CA LEU A 7 -17.99 28.40 -1.74
C LEU A 7 -17.87 26.94 -1.24
N PHE A 8 -18.99 26.35 -0.80
CA PHE A 8 -19.05 24.94 -0.44
C PHE A 8 -18.74 24.02 -1.62
N ALA A 9 -19.31 24.28 -2.81
CA ALA A 9 -19.04 23.47 -4.00
C ALA A 9 -17.55 23.48 -4.38
N LEU A 10 -16.91 24.65 -4.34
CA LEU A 10 -15.48 24.78 -4.60
C LEU A 10 -14.63 24.03 -3.57
N LEU A 11 -14.98 24.14 -2.29
CA LEU A 11 -14.28 23.40 -1.22
C LEU A 11 -14.38 21.88 -1.45
N PHE A 12 -15.57 21.36 -1.74
CA PHE A 12 -15.77 19.92 -2.00
C PHE A 12 -14.91 19.43 -3.18
N VAL A 13 -14.84 20.18 -4.28
CA VAL A 13 -14.02 19.81 -5.44
C VAL A 13 -12.53 19.76 -5.09
N VAL A 14 -12.03 20.73 -4.33
CA VAL A 14 -10.62 20.79 -3.90
C VAL A 14 -10.29 19.64 -2.93
N PHE A 15 -11.17 19.35 -1.96
CA PHE A 15 -10.96 18.25 -1.01
C PHE A 15 -11.03 16.87 -1.67
N HIS A 16 -11.92 16.67 -2.65
CA HIS A 16 -11.98 15.41 -3.39
C HIS A 16 -10.78 15.23 -4.33
N GLY A 17 -10.26 16.31 -4.94
CA GLY A 17 -9.04 16.25 -5.74
C GLY A 17 -7.79 15.88 -4.93
N ALA A 18 -7.72 16.28 -3.66
CA ALA A 18 -6.66 15.90 -2.73
C ALA A 18 -6.80 14.47 -2.17
N ALA A 19 -8.00 13.89 -2.22
CA ALA A 19 -8.25 12.48 -1.88
C ALA A 19 -7.88 11.52 -3.02
N GLY A 20 -7.12 11.99 -4.02
CA GLY A 20 -6.52 11.16 -5.05
C GLY A 20 -5.65 10.09 -4.42
N PHE A 21 -6.15 8.85 -4.44
CA PHE A 21 -5.42 7.62 -4.20
C PHE A 21 -4.30 7.76 -3.17
N THR A 22 -4.65 7.67 -1.89
CA THR A 22 -3.69 7.11 -0.94
C THR A 22 -3.38 5.71 -1.47
N ARG A 23 -2.28 5.61 -2.24
CA ARG A 23 -1.71 4.34 -2.69
C ARG A 23 -1.62 3.51 -1.43
N SER A 24 -2.57 2.56 -1.30
CA SER A 24 -2.84 1.84 -0.06
C SER A 24 -1.51 1.56 0.61
N PRO A 25 -1.26 2.10 1.81
CA PRO A 25 0.08 2.22 2.36
C PRO A 25 0.59 0.82 2.58
N ARG A 26 1.30 0.29 1.56
CA ARG A 26 1.73 -1.10 1.38
C ARG A 26 1.20 -1.93 2.53
N VAL A 27 -0.11 -2.24 2.53
CA VAL A 27 -0.76 -2.93 3.67
C VAL A 27 0.22 -4.00 4.01
N SER A 28 0.84 -3.90 5.18
CA SER A 28 2.05 -4.62 5.55
C SER A 28 1.72 -6.07 5.31
N LEU A 29 2.08 -6.54 4.12
CA LEU A 29 1.41 -7.67 3.50
C LEU A 29 1.93 -8.79 4.35
N ARG A 30 1.08 -9.30 5.23
CA ARG A 30 1.52 -10.16 6.32
C ARG A 30 2.18 -11.35 5.64
N CYS A 31 3.50 -11.40 5.72
CA CYS A 31 4.25 -12.36 4.93
C CYS A 31 3.80 -13.76 5.36
N GLY A 32 3.45 -14.61 4.40
CA GLY A 32 2.65 -15.82 4.66
C GLY A 32 1.23 -15.75 4.10
N TYR A 33 0.77 -14.61 3.58
CA TYR A 33 -0.53 -14.46 2.92
C TYR A 33 -0.38 -14.34 1.39
N ARG A 34 -1.33 -14.92 0.63
CA ARG A 34 -1.38 -14.87 -0.85
C ARG A 34 -0.10 -15.36 -1.57
N GLY A 35 0.42 -16.52 -1.16
CA GLY A 35 1.59 -17.12 -1.81
C GLY A 35 2.90 -16.37 -1.53
N THR A 36 2.95 -15.65 -0.42
CA THR A 36 4.21 -15.12 0.14
C THR A 36 4.72 -16.03 1.24
N PHE A 37 6.03 -16.07 1.45
CA PHE A 37 6.68 -16.87 2.49
C PHE A 37 7.91 -16.15 3.04
N CYS A 38 8.26 -16.46 4.30
CA CYS A 38 9.49 -15.98 4.93
C CYS A 38 10.60 -17.03 4.76
N THR A 39 11.79 -16.58 4.39
CA THR A 39 13.00 -17.43 4.28
C THR A 39 14.19 -16.76 4.96
N PRO A 40 15.07 -17.49 5.66
CA PRO A 40 16.37 -16.95 6.06
C PRO A 40 17.18 -16.53 4.84
N GLY A 41 17.88 -15.40 4.95
CA GLY A 41 18.75 -14.90 3.88
C GLY A 41 17.99 -14.32 2.69
N LYS A 42 18.47 -14.58 1.47
CA LYS A 42 17.92 -14.02 0.22
C LYS A 42 16.79 -14.90 -0.32
N CYS A 43 15.84 -14.30 -1.06
CA CYS A 43 14.82 -15.06 -1.77
C CYS A 43 15.41 -16.07 -2.75
N PRO A 44 14.80 -17.27 -2.90
CA PRO A 44 15.19 -18.24 -3.92
C PRO A 44 15.10 -17.65 -5.33
N ARG A 45 15.82 -18.25 -6.28
CA ARG A 45 15.78 -17.80 -7.68
C ARG A 45 14.37 -17.96 -8.24
N GLY A 46 13.88 -16.94 -8.93
CA GLY A 46 12.51 -16.93 -9.46
C GLY A 46 11.48 -16.41 -8.46
N ASN A 47 11.88 -15.87 -7.31
CA ASN A 47 10.98 -15.26 -6.35
C ASN A 47 11.25 -13.76 -6.21
N SER A 48 10.19 -12.99 -5.99
CA SER A 48 10.29 -11.53 -5.78
C SER A 48 10.44 -11.20 -4.31
N TYR A 49 11.41 -10.33 -3.98
CA TYR A 49 11.58 -9.78 -2.63
C TYR A 49 10.54 -8.70 -2.35
N LEU A 50 9.83 -8.83 -1.23
CA LEU A 50 8.76 -7.90 -0.85
C LEU A 50 9.09 -7.09 0.40
N GLY A 51 10.01 -7.55 1.25
CA GLY A 51 10.36 -6.89 2.50
C GLY A 51 10.98 -7.83 3.52
N ILE A 52 10.97 -7.42 4.78
CA ILE A 52 11.59 -8.14 5.90
C ILE A 52 10.49 -8.71 6.80
N CYS A 53 10.62 -9.99 7.16
CA CYS A 53 9.82 -10.68 8.16
C CYS A 53 10.43 -10.49 9.57
N PRO A 54 9.69 -10.83 10.65
CA PRO A 54 10.27 -10.92 11.99
C PRO A 54 11.54 -11.77 12.00
N TYR A 55 12.47 -11.49 12.91
CA TYR A 55 13.78 -12.19 13.03
C TYR A 55 14.73 -12.00 11.83
N GLY A 56 14.51 -10.99 10.98
CA GLY A 56 15.43 -10.66 9.88
C GLY A 56 15.34 -11.59 8.67
N HIS A 57 14.31 -12.42 8.59
CA HIS A 57 14.03 -13.23 7.39
C HIS A 57 13.56 -12.35 6.23
N SER A 58 13.80 -12.78 4.99
CA SER A 58 13.26 -12.11 3.81
C SER A 58 11.85 -12.60 3.51
N CYS A 59 10.95 -11.66 3.23
CA CYS A 59 9.64 -11.94 2.67
C CYS A 59 9.72 -12.06 1.15
N CYS A 60 9.32 -13.22 0.63
CA CYS A 60 9.41 -13.57 -0.78
C CYS A 60 8.03 -13.93 -1.33
N ARG A 61 7.80 -13.70 -2.63
CA ARG A 61 6.59 -14.11 -3.35
C ARG A 61 6.94 -15.13 -4.42
N TRP A 62 6.15 -16.21 -4.52
CA TRP A 62 6.17 -17.08 -5.69
C TRP A 62 5.75 -16.26 -6.93
N LEU A 63 6.61 -16.22 -7.96
CA LEU A 63 6.23 -15.68 -9.26
C LEU A 63 5.35 -16.70 -10.01
#